data_AF-A0A317Q8L0-F1
#
_entry.id   AF-A0A317Q8L0-F1
#
_cell.length_a   1.000
_cell.length_b   1.000
_cell.length_c   1.000
_cell.angle_alpha   90.00
_cell.angle_beta   90.00
_cell.angle_gamma   90.00
#
_symmetry.space_group_name_H-M   'P 1'
#
loop_
_entity.id
_entity.type
_entity.pdbx_description
1 polymer ?
#
loop_
_entity_poly.entity_id
_entity_poly.type
_entity_poly.pdbx_seq_one_letter_code
_entity_poly.pdbx_strand_id
1 'polypeptide(L)' 'MVVDLVDPHGLHLADALPKLKGLALYAEHHPSAYRRIESVAEVKGKLRVLVLKRQDVRNAIAVAENAETLFSSGLANDY' A
#
# COMPACT_ATOMS: atom_id res chain seq x y z
N MET A 1 -3.80 13.19 20.44
CA MET A 1 -4.03 13.36 18.99
C MET A 1 -3.54 12.12 18.28
N VAL A 2 -4.29 11.58 17.31
CA VAL A 2 -3.94 10.35 16.58
C VAL A 2 -3.73 10.70 15.11
N VAL A 3 -2.70 10.13 14.47
CA VAL A 3 -2.33 10.44 13.09
C VAL A 3 -2.42 9.19 12.22
N ASP A 4 -2.96 9.35 11.02
CA ASP A 4 -2.98 8.34 9.95
C ASP A 4 -2.15 8.84 8.77
N LEU A 5 -1.53 7.91 8.03
CA LEU A 5 -0.78 8.18 6.81
C LEU A 5 -1.50 7.53 5.63
N VAL A 6 -1.91 8.34 4.66
CA VAL A 6 -2.51 7.88 3.39
C VAL A 6 -1.61 8.33 2.25
N ASP A 7 -1.17 7.39 1.42
CA ASP A 7 -0.33 7.62 0.24
C ASP A 7 -1.14 7.32 -1.04
N PRO A 8 -1.83 8.32 -1.62
CA PRO A 8 -2.47 8.16 -2.92
C PRO A 8 -1.39 8.08 -4.01
N HIS A 9 -1.53 7.14 -4.94
CA HIS A 9 -0.52 6.96 -5.98
C HIS A 9 -1.10 6.54 -7.32
N GLY A 10 -0.45 6.98 -8.40
CA GLY A 10 -0.76 6.56 -9.77
C GLY A 10 0.06 5.35 -10.17
N LEU A 11 -0.61 4.23 -10.52
CA LEU A 11 0.08 2.98 -10.88
C LEU A 11 0.88 3.06 -12.19
N HIS A 12 0.62 4.08 -13.00
CA HIS A 12 1.36 4.33 -14.25
C HIS A 12 2.75 4.97 -14.00
N LEU A 13 3.03 5.41 -12.77
CA LEU A 13 4.31 6.02 -12.43
C LEU A 13 5.37 4.92 -12.26
N ALA A 14 6.57 5.16 -12.82
CA ALA A 14 7.65 4.18 -12.81
C ALA A 14 8.14 3.81 -11.40
N ASP A 15 7.92 4.67 -10.42
CA ASP A 15 8.30 4.49 -9.02
C ASP A 15 7.20 3.86 -8.15
N ALA A 16 6.03 3.51 -8.71
CA ALA A 16 4.89 3.01 -7.95
C ALA A 16 5.23 1.79 -7.08
N LEU A 17 5.90 0.79 -7.66
CA LEU A 17 6.30 -0.41 -6.92
C LEU A 17 7.46 -0.14 -5.94
N PRO A 18 8.59 0.49 -6.34
CA PRO A 18 9.66 0.84 -5.40
C PRO A 18 9.17 1.65 -4.20
N LYS A 19 8.30 2.64 -4.41
CA LYS A 19 7.73 3.48 -3.34
C LYS A 19 6.82 2.68 -2.42
N LEU A 20 5.96 1.83 -2.97
CA LEU A 20 5.10 0.93 -2.19
C LEU A 20 5.94 -0.03 -1.31
N LYS A 21 7.02 -0.60 -1.85
CA LYS A 21 7.97 -1.43 -1.08
C LYS A 21 8.62 -0.64 0.04
N GLY A 22 9.08 0.58 -0.25
CA GLY A 22 9.65 1.48 0.76
C GLY A 22 8.66 1.81 1.89
N LEU A 23 7.40 2.11 1.55
CA LEU A 23 6.37 2.42 2.54
C LEU A 23 5.96 1.20 3.37
N ALA A 24 5.94 0.00 2.77
CA ALA A 24 5.72 -1.25 3.51
C ALA A 24 6.86 -1.53 4.51
N LEU A 25 8.11 -1.35 4.11
CA LEU A 25 9.27 -1.47 5.00
C LEU A 25 9.24 -0.41 6.12
N TYR A 26 8.82 0.82 5.81
CA TYR A 26 8.64 1.85 6.83
C TYR A 26 7.56 1.45 7.85
N ALA A 27 6.41 0.94 7.38
CA ALA A 27 5.33 0.50 8.26
C ALA A 27 5.75 -0.65 9.19
N GLU A 28 6.62 -1.55 8.72
CA GLU A 28 7.21 -2.64 9.50
C GLU A 28 8.17 -2.14 10.58
N HIS A 29 9.10 -1.24 10.24
CA HIS A 29 10.08 -0.69 11.19
C HIS A 29 9.49 0.32 12.18
N HIS A 30 8.36 0.95 11.82
CA HIS A 30 7.72 1.99 12.63
C HIS A 30 6.24 1.65 12.93
N PRO A 31 5.97 0.51 13.59
CA PRO A 31 4.61 -0.01 13.76
C PRO A 31 3.73 0.84 14.70
N SER A 32 4.30 1.82 15.39
CA SER A 32 3.56 2.71 16.31
C SER A 32 3.59 4.19 15.90
N ALA A 33 4.26 4.55 14.81
CA ALA A 33 4.38 5.96 14.37
C ALA A 33 3.04 6.53 13.89
N TYR A 34 2.20 5.68 13.30
CA TYR A 34 0.86 6.03 12.81
C TYR A 34 -0.14 4.97 13.24
N ARG A 35 -1.40 5.36 13.46
CA ARG A 35 -2.48 4.40 13.70
C ARG A 35 -2.77 3.59 12.44
N ARG A 36 -2.94 4.26 11.30
CA ARG A 36 -3.11 3.62 9.98
C ARG A 36 -2.03 4.08 9.02
N ILE A 37 -1.62 3.16 8.16
CA ILE A 37 -0.77 3.44 7.01
C ILE A 37 -1.43 2.73 5.83
N GLU A 38 -1.90 3.51 4.87
CA GLU A 38 -2.71 3.05 3.75
C GLU A 38 -2.09 3.57 2.45
N SER A 39 -1.86 2.66 1.49
CA SER A 39 -1.55 3.06 0.12
C SER A 39 -2.81 2.90 -0.72
N VAL A 40 -3.18 3.95 -1.45
CA VAL A 40 -4.43 4.01 -2.22
C VAL A 40 -4.09 4.25 -3.68
N ALA A 41 -4.69 3.45 -4.57
CA ALA A 41 -4.54 3.63 -6.00
C ALA A 41 -5.85 3.33 -6.73
N GLU A 42 -6.04 3.95 -7.90
CA GLU A 42 -7.17 3.65 -8.76
C GLU A 42 -6.85 2.46 -9.68
N VAL A 43 -7.73 1.47 -9.71
CA VAL A 43 -7.69 0.34 -10.64
C VAL A 43 -9.05 0.23 -11.31
N LYS A 44 -9.08 0.31 -12.65
CA LYS A 44 -10.31 0.15 -13.46
C LYS A 44 -11.48 1.04 -12.99
N GLY A 45 -11.21 2.31 -12.68
CA GLY A 45 -12.24 3.26 -12.26
C GLY A 45 -12.63 3.20 -10.78
N LYS A 46 -11.92 2.40 -9.97
CA LYS A 46 -12.25 2.22 -8.54
C LYS A 46 -11.03 2.42 -7.66
N LEU A 47 -11.20 3.17 -6.57
CA LEU A 47 -10.15 3.31 -5.56
C LEU A 47 -10.01 2.02 -4.75
N ARG A 48 -8.77 1.59 -4.60
CA ARG A 48 -8.37 0.35 -3.92
C ARG A 48 -7.32 0.68 -2.88
N VAL A 49 -7.40 0.06 -1.72
CA VAL A 49 -6.51 0.33 -0.58
C VAL A 49 -5.75 -0.93 -0.14
N LEU A 50 -4.44 -0.79 0.03
CA LEU A 50 -3.58 -1.73 0.74
C LEU A 50 -3.30 -1.21 2.15
N VAL A 51 -3.71 -1.98 3.15
CA VAL A 51 -3.49 -1.63 4.57
C VAL A 51 -2.14 -2.16 5.03
N LEU A 52 -1.16 -1.27 5.15
CA LEU A 52 0.25 -1.63 5.38
C LEU A 52 0.54 -2.07 6.83
N LYS A 53 -0.44 -1.95 7.74
CA LYS A 53 -0.40 -2.57 9.06
C LYS A 53 -0.50 -4.10 9.01
N ARG A 54 -1.11 -4.67 7.97
CA ARG A 54 -1.27 -6.12 7.87
C ARG A 54 0.01 -6.79 7.36
N GLN A 55 0.44 -7.86 8.03
CA GLN A 55 1.65 -8.59 7.66
C GLN A 55 1.53 -9.28 6.29
N ASP A 56 0.36 -9.84 5.97
CA ASP A 56 0.11 -10.50 4.68
C ASP A 56 0.25 -9.53 3.49
N VAL A 57 -0.25 -8.30 3.63
CA VAL A 57 -0.08 -7.22 2.66
C VAL A 57 1.39 -6.87 2.49
N ARG A 58 2.15 -6.69 3.59
CA ARG A 58 3.59 -6.38 3.51
C ARG A 58 4.40 -7.51 2.86
N ASN A 59 4.10 -8.76 3.19
CA ASN A 59 4.76 -9.93 2.60
C ASN A 59 4.52 -10.00 1.08
N ALA A 60 3.29 -9.76 0.64
CA ALA A 60 2.96 -9.72 -0.78
C ALA A 60 3.68 -8.57 -1.50
N ILE A 61 3.73 -7.38 -0.89
CA ILE A 61 4.46 -6.22 -1.44
C ILE A 61 5.95 -6.54 -1.61
N ALA A 62 6.58 -7.20 -0.64
CA ALA A 62 8.01 -7.49 -0.66
C ALA A 62 8.41 -8.29 -1.92
N VAL A 63 7.60 -9.28 -2.30
CA VAL A 63 7.86 -10.18 -3.44
C VAL A 63 7.19 -9.74 -4.75
N ALA A 64 6.36 -8.69 -4.74
CA ALA A 64 5.66 -8.25 -5.94
C ALA A 64 6.62 -7.71 -7.01
N GLU A 65 6.29 -7.99 -8.26
CA GLU A 65 6.96 -7.47 -9.46
C GLU A 65 6.16 -6.37 -10.16
N ASN A 66 4.89 -6.20 -9.76
CA ASN A 66 3.98 -5.20 -10.30
C ASN A 66 3.07 -4.67 -9.17
N ALA A 67 2.91 -3.35 -9.05
CA ALA A 67 2.00 -2.76 -8.08
C ALA A 67 0.52 -2.99 -8.44
N GLU A 68 0.17 -2.94 -9.73
CA GLU A 68 -1.21 -3.10 -10.20
C GLU A 68 -1.80 -4.47 -9.82
N THR A 69 -0.99 -5.53 -9.82
CA THR A 69 -1.45 -6.87 -9.43
C THR A 69 -1.84 -6.92 -7.95
N LEU A 70 -1.15 -6.17 -7.08
CA LEU A 70 -1.49 -6.06 -5.66
C LEU A 70 -2.84 -5.35 -5.46
N PHE A 71 -3.04 -4.20 -6.11
CA PHE A 71 -4.29 -3.43 -5.98
C PHE A 71 -5.49 -4.10 -6.64
N SER A 72 -5.24 -4.93 -7.67
CA SER A 72 -6.25 -5.76 -8.33
C SER A 72 -6.59 -7.03 -7.54
N SER A 73 -5.77 -7.43 -6.57
CA SER A 73 -5.95 -8.67 -5.82
C SER A 73 -6.97 -8.55 -4.67
N GLY A 74 -7.29 -9.69 -4.06
CA GLY A 74 -8.10 -9.74 -2.82
C GLY A 74 -7.38 -9.20 -1.57
N LEU A 75 -6.10 -8.83 -1.66
CA LEU A 75 -5.41 -8.14 -0.55
C LEU A 75 -5.89 -6.69 -0.40
N ALA A 76 -6.31 -6.07 -1.50
CA ALA A 76 -6.83 -4.72 -1.51
C ALA A 76 -8.33 -4.71 -1.20
N ASN A 77 -8.76 -3.74 -0.40
CA ASN A 77 -10.17 -3.45 -0.19
C ASN A 77 -10.62 -2.33 -1.13
N ASP A 78 -11.92 -2.20 -1.32
CA ASP A 78 -12.47 -0.95 -1.84
C ASP A 78 -12.22 0.16 -0.82
N TYR A 79 -11.81 1.33 -1.30
CA TYR A 79 -11.58 2.51 -0.49
C TYR A 79 -12.79 3.44 -0.48
#